data_AF-A0A1I7NQP0-F1
#
_entry.id   AF-A0A1I7NQP0-F1
#
_cell.length_a   1.000
_cell.length_b   1.000
_cell.length_c   1.000
_cell.angle_alpha   90.00
_cell.angle_beta   90.00
_cell.angle_gamma   90.00
#
_symmetry.space_group_name_H-M   'P 1'
#
loop_
_entity.id
_entity.type
_entity.pdbx_description
1 polymer ?
#
loop_
_entity_poly.entity_id
_entity_poly.type
_entity_poly.pdbx_seq_one_letter_code
_entity_poly.pdbx_strand_id
1 'polypeptide(L)'
;MKFYLRFIVMRNLNIANCSGVALVAAACLLGFANRPTAAAADPKEVGVWYDDTGKGAVKIEICTPTTLCGKIYWLQEPMAADGQPKIDRYNPDASRRTRPICGLPVLGNLEQLSGGGFDNGWVYDPKEGKSYDVALDLVDGDTLKVTGYKGMRFLGKSFIWTRAPADLPSCAPDAAAAPTQVKQGDAKKQAAGTAKKTTKSASDASKLGGANVATAPHKKKAAVKEAATQPPPAASN
;
A
#
# COMPACT_ATOMS: atom_id res chain seq x y z
N MET A 1 12.52 -54.41 -37.32
CA MET A 1 13.51 -55.45 -36.98
C MET A 1 13.03 -56.18 -35.73
N LYS A 2 12.76 -57.48 -35.87
CA LYS A 2 12.28 -58.37 -34.80
C LYS A 2 13.48 -58.89 -34.01
N PHE A 3 13.50 -58.73 -32.68
CA PHE A 3 14.39 -59.47 -31.80
C PHE A 3 13.59 -60.55 -31.06
N TYR A 4 14.01 -61.79 -31.27
CA TYR A 4 13.49 -62.99 -30.64
C TYR A 4 14.27 -63.32 -29.36
N LEU A 5 13.56 -64.05 -28.48
CA LEU A 5 14.06 -65.05 -27.54
C LEU A 5 14.87 -64.59 -26.32
N ARG A 6 14.31 -64.84 -25.13
CA ARG A 6 14.85 -65.93 -24.30
C ARG A 6 13.80 -66.49 -23.34
N PHE A 7 13.65 -67.80 -23.43
CA PHE A 7 12.96 -68.70 -22.52
C PHE A 7 13.49 -68.54 -21.09
N ILE A 8 12.58 -68.38 -20.13
CA ILE A 8 12.77 -68.92 -18.78
C ILE A 8 11.57 -69.81 -18.47
N VAL A 9 11.87 -71.10 -18.44
CA VAL A 9 11.03 -72.18 -17.96
C VAL A 9 11.16 -72.22 -16.43
N MET A 10 10.14 -72.80 -15.78
CA MET A 10 10.05 -73.20 -14.37
C MET A 10 9.49 -72.10 -13.45
N ARG A 11 8.47 -72.34 -12.62
CA ARG A 11 8.17 -73.59 -11.90
C ARG A 11 6.73 -73.50 -11.36
N ASN A 12 5.94 -74.56 -11.55
CA ASN A 12 4.66 -74.75 -10.87
C ASN A 12 4.91 -74.83 -9.35
N LEU A 13 4.36 -73.89 -8.58
CA LEU A 13 4.21 -74.04 -7.14
C LEU A 13 2.76 -74.42 -6.84
N ASN A 14 2.60 -75.63 -6.29
CA ASN A 14 1.37 -76.13 -5.72
C ASN A 14 0.90 -75.20 -4.59
N ILE A 15 -0.27 -74.60 -4.76
CA ILE A 15 -1.00 -73.94 -3.68
C ILE A 15 -1.83 -75.03 -3.00
N ALA A 16 -1.27 -75.63 -1.94
CA ALA A 16 -2.01 -76.48 -1.02
C ALA A 16 -2.35 -75.68 0.24
N ASN A 17 -3.64 -75.68 0.56
CA ASN A 17 -4.31 -75.00 1.66
C ASN A 17 -3.53 -74.93 2.99
N CYS A 18 -3.38 -73.74 3.54
CA CYS A 18 -3.31 -73.52 4.98
C CYS A 18 -4.44 -72.57 5.38
N SER A 19 -5.45 -73.15 5.99
CA SER A 19 -6.59 -72.46 6.59
C SER A 19 -6.14 -71.63 7.78
N GLY A 20 -6.39 -70.32 7.69
CA GLY A 20 -6.75 -69.43 8.80
C GLY A 20 -5.81 -69.33 10.00
N VAL A 21 -4.95 -68.31 10.00
CA VAL A 21 -4.63 -67.50 11.20
C VAL A 21 -4.25 -66.08 10.74
N ALA A 22 -4.80 -65.09 11.44
CA ALA A 22 -4.36 -63.69 11.52
C ALA A 22 -4.53 -62.80 10.26
N LEU A 23 -5.78 -62.38 10.10
CA LEU A 23 -6.17 -61.03 9.71
C LEU A 23 -5.46 -60.00 10.64
N VAL A 24 -5.17 -58.80 10.12
CA VAL A 24 -4.59 -57.59 10.77
C VAL A 24 -3.09 -57.39 10.55
N ALA A 25 -2.72 -56.98 9.33
CA ALA A 25 -1.50 -56.18 9.09
C ALA A 25 -1.78 -55.07 8.06
N ALA A 26 -2.95 -54.43 8.17
CA ALA A 26 -3.34 -53.28 7.37
C ALA A 26 -3.91 -52.21 8.31
N ALA A 27 -3.12 -51.17 8.60
CA ALA A 27 -3.52 -49.81 9.02
C ALA A 27 -2.50 -49.18 10.00
N CYS A 28 -1.30 -48.84 9.54
CA CYS A 28 -0.40 -47.93 10.28
C CYS A 28 0.24 -46.87 9.36
N LEU A 29 -0.50 -46.37 8.36
CA LEU A 29 0.01 -45.36 7.41
C LEU A 29 -0.94 -44.17 7.15
N LEU A 30 -1.88 -43.89 8.05
CA LEU A 30 -2.75 -42.71 7.95
C LEU A 30 -2.69 -41.90 9.24
N GLY A 31 -1.61 -41.13 9.37
CA GLY A 31 -1.40 -40.21 10.48
C GLY A 31 -0.59 -38.99 10.06
N PHE A 32 -0.79 -38.48 8.83
CA PHE A 32 -0.35 -37.11 8.52
C PHE A 32 -1.23 -36.15 9.31
N ALA A 33 -0.80 -35.83 10.53
CA ALA A 33 -1.38 -34.73 11.29
C ALA A 33 -1.17 -33.44 10.49
N ASN A 34 -2.24 -32.91 9.90
CA ASN A 34 -2.29 -31.54 9.42
C ASN A 34 -2.04 -30.62 10.63
N ARG A 35 -0.78 -30.29 10.88
CA ARG A 35 -0.44 -29.23 11.82
C ARG A 35 -0.84 -27.92 11.15
N PRO A 36 -1.74 -27.12 11.75
CA PRO A 36 -2.00 -25.79 11.23
C PRO A 36 -0.66 -25.03 11.26
N THR A 37 -0.18 -24.60 10.10
CA THR A 37 0.90 -23.63 10.04
C THR A 37 0.36 -22.37 10.69
N ALA A 38 0.99 -21.92 11.77
CA ALA A 38 0.66 -20.62 12.34
C ALA A 38 0.91 -19.58 11.25
N ALA A 39 -0.11 -18.83 10.87
CA ALA A 39 0.07 -17.66 10.04
C ALA A 39 1.03 -16.73 10.77
N ALA A 40 2.13 -16.35 10.13
CA ALA A 40 3.02 -15.34 10.70
C ALA A 40 2.19 -14.06 10.89
N ALA A 41 2.28 -13.47 12.07
CA ALA A 41 1.67 -12.17 12.31
C ALA A 41 2.32 -11.13 11.38
N ASP A 42 1.53 -10.16 10.93
CA ASP A 42 2.05 -9.05 10.13
C ASP A 42 3.17 -8.31 10.88
N PRO A 43 4.14 -7.70 10.17
CA PRO A 43 5.14 -6.85 10.79
C PRO A 43 4.50 -5.74 11.62
N LYS A 44 5.08 -5.42 12.77
CA LYS A 44 4.51 -4.45 13.72
C LYS A 44 4.51 -3.01 13.17
N GLU A 45 5.31 -2.75 12.15
CA GLU A 45 5.41 -1.52 11.38
C GLU A 45 4.15 -1.30 10.52
N VAL A 46 3.41 -2.36 10.19
CA VAL A 46 2.13 -2.25 9.48
C VAL A 46 1.13 -1.48 10.35
N GLY A 47 0.47 -0.49 9.74
CA GLY A 47 -0.46 0.38 10.45
C GLY A 47 -0.46 1.80 9.92
N VAL A 48 -1.18 2.68 10.64
CA VAL A 48 -1.24 4.11 10.33
C VAL A 48 -0.39 4.86 11.35
N TRP A 49 0.47 5.74 10.85
CA TRP A 49 1.45 6.47 11.65
C TRP A 49 1.34 7.96 11.35
N TYR A 50 1.21 8.78 12.38
CA TYR A 50 1.39 10.23 12.26
C TYR A 50 2.85 10.55 11.96
N ASP A 51 3.06 11.52 11.07
CA ASP A 51 4.39 12.07 10.82
C ASP A 51 4.89 12.87 12.05
N ASP A 52 6.16 13.28 12.01
CA ASP A 52 6.82 14.04 13.07
C ASP A 52 6.18 15.41 13.33
N THR A 53 5.34 15.89 12.41
CA THR A 53 4.61 17.16 12.55
C THR A 53 3.23 16.98 13.17
N GLY A 54 2.70 15.75 13.20
CA GLY A 54 1.32 15.45 13.59
C GLY A 54 0.26 15.98 12.61
N LYS A 55 0.67 16.49 11.43
CA LYS A 55 -0.24 17.10 10.44
C LYS A 55 -0.53 16.20 9.24
N GLY A 56 0.15 15.07 9.15
CA GLY A 56 -0.10 14.02 8.17
C GLY A 56 -0.01 12.65 8.82
N ALA A 57 -0.62 11.66 8.18
CA ALA A 57 -0.42 10.26 8.53
C ALA A 57 -0.18 9.41 7.30
N VAL A 58 0.69 8.41 7.42
CA VAL A 58 1.01 7.44 6.38
C VAL A 58 0.52 6.07 6.82
N LYS A 59 -0.21 5.37 5.94
CA LYS A 59 -0.53 3.96 6.13
C LYS A 59 0.58 3.13 5.51
N ILE A 60 1.24 2.33 6.33
CA ILE A 60 2.25 1.34 5.95
C ILE A 60 1.54 -0.01 5.82
N GLU A 61 1.77 -0.70 4.70
CA GLU A 61 1.16 -1.98 4.37
C GLU A 61 2.17 -2.92 3.69
N ILE A 62 1.87 -4.22 3.71
CA ILE A 62 2.62 -5.24 2.97
C ILE A 62 2.26 -5.09 1.50
N CYS A 63 3.25 -4.79 0.65
CA CYS A 63 3.03 -4.50 -0.77
C CYS A 63 3.52 -5.62 -1.68
N THR A 64 4.51 -6.37 -1.22
CA THR A 64 4.90 -7.66 -1.78
C THR A 64 5.10 -8.66 -0.64
N PRO A 65 5.24 -9.97 -0.91
CA PRO A 65 5.52 -10.94 0.15
C PRO A 65 6.77 -10.61 1.00
N THR A 66 7.67 -9.75 0.51
CA THR A 66 8.96 -9.44 1.16
C THR A 66 9.18 -7.96 1.46
N THR A 67 8.26 -7.06 1.06
CA THR A 67 8.47 -5.61 1.22
C THR A 67 7.25 -4.86 1.72
N LEU A 68 7.52 -3.79 2.47
CA LEU A 68 6.54 -2.81 2.86
C LEU A 68 6.53 -1.62 1.89
N CYS A 69 5.38 -0.98 1.80
CA CYS A 69 5.22 0.33 1.16
C CYS A 69 4.19 1.15 1.93
N GLY A 70 3.98 2.39 1.53
CA GLY A 70 3.06 3.25 2.24
C GLY A 70 2.56 4.42 1.42
N LYS A 71 1.39 4.91 1.81
CA LYS A 71 0.69 6.01 1.17
C LYS A 71 0.17 7.01 2.19
N ILE A 72 0.04 8.27 1.78
CA ILE A 72 -0.61 9.29 2.59
C ILE A 72 -2.05 8.87 2.85
N TYR A 73 -2.36 8.66 4.12
CA TYR A 73 -3.65 8.16 4.57
C TYR A 73 -4.54 9.27 5.12
N TRP A 74 -3.96 10.23 5.84
CA TRP A 74 -4.68 11.35 6.42
C TRP A 74 -3.84 12.64 6.36
N LEU A 75 -4.54 13.77 6.31
CA LEU A 75 -3.97 15.11 6.37
C LEU A 75 -4.87 15.97 7.26
N GLN A 76 -4.27 16.81 8.10
CA GLN A 76 -5.01 17.81 8.86
C GLN A 76 -5.76 18.78 7.94
N GLU A 77 -5.14 19.12 6.81
CA GLU A 77 -5.69 19.99 5.78
C GLU A 77 -5.57 19.29 4.41
N PRO A 78 -6.56 18.51 3.97
CA PRO A 78 -6.51 17.80 2.70
C PRO A 78 -6.86 18.69 1.49
N MET A 79 -7.57 19.79 1.72
CA MET A 79 -7.97 20.76 0.70
C MET A 79 -7.02 21.95 0.65
N ALA A 80 -6.89 22.55 -0.52
CA ALA A 80 -6.26 23.85 -0.73
C ALA A 80 -7.24 25.00 -0.45
N ALA A 81 -6.75 26.24 -0.48
CA ALA A 81 -7.54 27.43 -0.16
C ALA A 81 -8.72 27.68 -1.13
N ASP A 82 -8.64 27.15 -2.35
CA ASP A 82 -9.69 27.19 -3.36
C ASP A 82 -10.74 26.07 -3.22
N GLY A 83 -10.64 25.26 -2.16
CA GLY A 83 -11.53 24.14 -1.90
C GLY A 83 -11.23 22.88 -2.72
N GLN A 84 -10.21 22.89 -3.58
CA GLN A 84 -9.80 21.71 -4.34
C GLN A 84 -8.88 20.81 -3.51
N PRO A 85 -8.84 19.49 -3.77
CA PRO A 85 -7.86 18.61 -3.14
C PRO A 85 -6.42 19.08 -3.38
N LYS A 86 -5.55 18.97 -2.37
CA LYS A 86 -4.13 19.21 -2.57
C LYS A 86 -3.59 18.25 -3.63
N ILE A 87 -2.78 18.78 -4.54
CA ILE A 87 -2.11 18.02 -5.62
C ILE A 87 -0.59 18.07 -5.47
N ASP A 88 0.09 17.12 -6.09
CA ASP A 88 1.55 16.91 -6.11
C ASP A 88 2.32 17.97 -6.94
N ARG A 89 2.02 19.24 -6.71
CA ARG A 89 2.46 20.38 -7.53
C ARG A 89 3.99 20.51 -7.67
N TYR A 90 4.75 19.98 -6.72
CA TYR A 90 6.21 20.07 -6.71
C TYR A 90 6.90 18.88 -7.37
N ASN A 91 6.15 17.92 -7.91
CA ASN A 91 6.75 16.75 -8.56
C ASN A 91 7.75 17.18 -9.67
N PRO A 92 8.96 16.59 -9.73
CA PRO A 92 9.91 16.90 -10.79
C PRO A 92 9.37 16.52 -12.17
N ASP A 93 8.56 15.47 -12.27
CA ASP A 93 7.83 15.09 -13.48
C ASP A 93 6.54 15.90 -13.61
N ALA A 94 6.49 16.78 -14.61
CA ALA A 94 5.34 17.64 -14.86
C ALA A 94 4.03 16.88 -15.07
N SER A 95 4.09 15.66 -15.64
CA SER A 95 2.90 14.83 -15.87
C SER A 95 2.28 14.30 -14.58
N ARG A 96 3.04 14.29 -13.48
CA ARG A 96 2.63 13.78 -12.17
C ARG A 96 2.09 14.85 -11.23
N ARG A 97 2.16 16.12 -11.61
CA ARG A 97 1.84 17.26 -10.73
C ARG A 97 0.36 17.44 -10.41
N THR A 98 -0.52 16.81 -11.18
CA THR A 98 -1.97 16.88 -11.02
C THR A 98 -2.54 15.79 -10.13
N ARG A 99 -1.71 14.85 -9.68
CA ARG A 99 -2.13 13.75 -8.81
C ARG A 99 -2.53 14.28 -7.42
N PRO A 100 -3.61 13.79 -6.81
CA PRO A 100 -3.94 14.11 -5.43
C PRO A 100 -2.83 13.72 -4.45
N ILE A 101 -2.62 14.53 -3.41
CA ILE A 101 -1.71 14.19 -2.31
C ILE A 101 -2.30 13.09 -1.45
N CYS A 102 -3.61 13.12 -1.20
CA CYS A 102 -4.21 12.03 -0.44
C CYS A 102 -4.20 10.73 -1.25
N GLY A 103 -3.80 9.63 -0.60
CA GLY A 103 -3.61 8.33 -1.24
C GLY A 103 -2.31 8.21 -2.03
N LEU A 104 -1.49 9.27 -2.09
CA LEU A 104 -0.24 9.26 -2.84
C LEU A 104 0.74 8.25 -2.23
N PRO A 105 1.30 7.31 -3.02
CA PRO A 105 2.39 6.46 -2.57
C PRO A 105 3.62 7.31 -2.23
N VAL A 106 4.10 7.19 -1.00
CA VAL A 106 5.22 7.96 -0.46
C VAL A 106 6.32 7.11 0.15
N LEU A 107 6.08 5.82 0.36
CA LEU A 107 7.08 4.85 0.80
C LEU A 107 7.03 3.62 -0.12
N GLY A 108 8.16 2.96 -0.34
CA GLY A 108 8.20 1.68 -1.04
C GLY A 108 9.54 0.96 -0.93
N ASN A 109 9.55 -0.32 -1.32
CA ASN A 109 10.71 -1.20 -1.32
C ASN A 109 11.42 -1.34 0.04
N LEU A 110 10.68 -1.17 1.14
CA LEU A 110 11.23 -1.38 2.47
C LEU A 110 11.39 -2.88 2.70
N GLU A 111 12.63 -3.35 2.76
CA GLU A 111 13.02 -4.75 2.94
C GLU A 111 13.30 -5.04 4.40
N GLN A 112 12.83 -6.19 4.89
CA GLN A 112 13.08 -6.59 6.27
C GLN A 112 14.54 -6.99 6.47
N LEU A 113 15.19 -6.41 7.48
CA LEU A 113 16.56 -6.80 7.85
C LEU A 113 16.56 -8.00 8.80
N SER A 114 17.62 -8.81 8.75
CA SER A 114 17.80 -9.96 9.65
C SER A 114 17.89 -9.57 11.13
N GLY A 115 18.35 -8.35 11.43
CA GLY A 115 18.41 -7.77 12.77
C GLY A 115 17.12 -7.09 13.24
N GLY A 116 16.05 -7.14 12.43
CA GLY A 116 14.82 -6.38 12.64
C GLY A 116 14.85 -5.00 11.97
N GLY A 117 13.68 -4.37 11.90
CA GLY A 117 13.48 -3.14 11.13
C GLY A 117 13.47 -3.37 9.62
N PHE A 118 13.33 -2.28 8.88
CA PHE A 118 13.27 -2.25 7.43
C PHE A 118 14.22 -1.21 6.85
N ASP A 119 14.81 -1.49 5.68
CA ASP A 119 15.78 -0.61 5.02
C ASP A 119 15.69 -0.76 3.49
N ASN A 120 16.60 -0.13 2.74
CA ASN A 120 16.66 -0.15 1.26
C ASN A 120 15.43 0.42 0.55
N GLY A 121 14.53 1.05 1.31
CA GLY A 121 13.33 1.66 0.77
C GLY A 121 13.59 3.04 0.18
N TRP A 122 12.58 3.58 -0.46
CA TRP A 122 12.52 5.00 -0.85
C TRP A 122 11.38 5.72 -0.13
N VAL A 123 11.58 7.01 0.13
CA VAL A 123 10.54 7.95 0.57
C VAL A 123 10.45 9.12 -0.38
N TYR A 124 9.23 9.57 -0.67
CA TYR A 124 8.94 10.79 -1.45
C TYR A 124 8.28 11.86 -0.57
N ASP A 125 8.88 13.05 -0.54
CA ASP A 125 8.27 14.23 0.09
C ASP A 125 7.59 15.10 -0.97
N PRO A 126 6.24 15.10 -1.04
CA PRO A 126 5.50 15.94 -1.98
C PRO A 126 5.53 17.43 -1.65
N LYS A 127 5.94 17.83 -0.42
CA LYS A 127 6.10 19.25 -0.05
C LYS A 127 7.33 19.85 -0.73
N GLU A 128 8.34 19.04 -1.02
CA GLU A 128 9.58 19.47 -1.67
C GLU A 128 9.78 18.89 -3.08
N GLY A 129 9.03 17.86 -3.47
CA GLY A 129 9.22 17.17 -4.74
C GLY A 129 10.50 16.32 -4.77
N LYS A 130 10.93 15.79 -3.62
CA LYS A 130 12.23 15.10 -3.48
C LYS A 130 12.04 13.68 -2.99
N SER A 131 12.97 12.82 -3.40
CA SER A 131 13.07 11.44 -2.93
C SER A 131 14.39 11.20 -2.20
N TYR A 132 14.33 10.29 -1.24
CA TYR A 132 15.42 9.86 -0.37
C TYR A 132 15.34 8.35 -0.19
N ASP A 133 16.45 7.74 0.22
CA ASP A 133 16.43 6.39 0.76
C ASP A 133 15.82 6.43 2.18
N VAL A 134 15.16 5.36 2.61
CA VAL A 134 14.50 5.32 3.92
C VAL A 134 14.64 3.99 4.64
N ALA A 135 14.83 4.08 5.95
CA ALA A 135 14.80 2.97 6.88
C ALA A 135 13.80 3.20 8.00
N LEU A 136 13.21 2.12 8.51
CA LEU A 136 12.26 2.10 9.62
C LEU A 136 12.79 1.23 10.76
N ASP A 137 12.84 1.79 11.97
CA ASP A 137 13.08 1.01 13.18
C ASP A 137 11.95 1.27 14.18
N LEU A 138 11.31 0.21 14.68
CA LEU A 138 10.43 0.34 15.84
C LEU A 138 11.28 0.59 17.10
N VAL A 139 10.95 1.67 17.80
CA VAL A 139 11.49 1.94 19.14
C VAL A 139 10.66 1.18 20.18
N ASP A 140 9.35 1.21 20.01
CA ASP A 140 8.37 0.45 20.78
C ASP A 140 7.09 0.21 19.94
N GLY A 141 5.99 -0.22 20.56
CA GLY A 141 4.73 -0.54 19.84
C GLY A 141 4.08 0.66 19.15
N ASP A 142 4.31 1.88 19.66
CA ASP A 142 3.64 3.11 19.24
C ASP A 142 4.60 4.19 18.74
N THR A 143 5.90 3.91 18.72
CA THR A 143 6.96 4.82 18.29
C THR A 143 7.80 4.19 17.18
N LEU A 144 7.76 4.82 16.00
CA LEU A 144 8.52 4.42 14.81
C LEU A 144 9.57 5.48 14.49
N LYS A 145 10.84 5.09 14.42
CA LYS A 145 11.91 5.95 13.94
C LYS A 145 12.07 5.78 12.43
N VAL A 146 11.82 6.85 11.69
CA VAL A 146 11.94 6.92 10.23
C VAL A 146 13.20 7.68 9.86
N THR A 147 14.16 7.03 9.21
CA THR A 147 15.43 7.65 8.85
C THR A 147 15.53 7.85 7.34
N GLY A 148 15.48 9.10 6.88
CA GLY A 148 15.70 9.46 5.49
C GLY A 148 17.17 9.79 5.23
N TYR A 149 17.75 9.26 4.15
CA TYR A 149 19.17 9.45 3.84
C TYR A 149 19.44 9.50 2.32
N LYS A 150 20.69 9.82 1.97
CA LYS A 150 21.21 9.69 0.61
C LYS A 150 22.53 8.92 0.67
N GLY A 151 22.55 7.72 0.10
CA GLY A 151 23.74 6.87 0.10
C GLY A 151 23.88 6.09 1.42
N MET A 152 24.46 6.70 2.47
CA MET A 152 24.71 6.00 3.73
C MET A 152 23.74 6.43 4.84
N ARG A 153 23.03 5.45 5.44
CA ARG A 153 22.02 5.68 6.47
C ARG A 153 22.49 6.49 7.67
N PHE A 154 23.74 6.30 8.13
CA PHE A 154 24.28 7.04 9.28
C PHE A 154 24.51 8.54 9.03
N LEU A 155 24.51 8.99 7.76
CA LEU A 155 24.54 10.41 7.38
C LEU A 155 23.12 10.98 7.17
N GLY A 156 22.09 10.19 7.44
CA GLY A 156 20.70 10.57 7.30
C GLY A 156 20.18 11.46 8.42
N LYS A 157 18.89 11.77 8.33
CA LYS A 157 18.11 12.41 9.38
C LYS A 157 17.01 11.46 9.84
N SER A 158 16.83 11.37 11.14
CA SER A 158 15.77 10.57 11.75
C SER A 158 14.62 11.45 12.22
N PHE A 159 13.42 10.93 12.04
CA PHE A 159 12.15 11.52 12.46
C PHE A 159 11.41 10.49 13.31
N ILE A 160 10.66 10.95 14.30
CA ILE A 160 9.86 10.09 15.15
C ILE A 160 8.40 10.20 14.70
N TRP A 161 7.86 9.07 14.27
CA TRP A 161 6.46 8.92 13.93
C TRP A 161 5.76 8.18 15.08
N THR A 162 4.51 8.54 15.31
CA THR A 162 3.70 7.96 16.40
C THR A 162 2.51 7.22 15.82
N ARG A 163 2.12 6.11 16.45
CA ARG A 163 0.96 5.34 15.99
C ARG A 163 -0.31 6.19 16.02
N ALA A 164 -1.08 6.13 14.94
CA ALA A 164 -2.36 6.82 14.86
C ALA A 164 -3.49 5.98 15.51
N PRO A 165 -4.55 6.64 15.99
CA PRO A 165 -5.78 5.97 16.41
C PRO A 165 -6.37 5.08 15.31
N ALA A 166 -6.97 3.96 15.72
CA ALA A 166 -7.57 3.01 14.79
C ALA A 166 -8.77 3.58 14.00
N ASP A 167 -9.41 4.63 14.51
CA ASP A 167 -10.58 5.31 13.94
C ASP A 167 -10.22 6.57 13.14
N LEU A 168 -8.93 6.85 12.90
CA LEU A 168 -8.52 7.96 12.05
C LEU A 168 -9.14 7.82 10.64
N PRO A 169 -9.94 8.79 10.15
CA PRO A 169 -10.52 8.69 8.82
C PRO A 169 -9.44 8.84 7.74
N SER A 170 -9.64 8.19 6.60
CA SER A 170 -8.81 8.45 5.42
C SER A 170 -9.21 9.77 4.75
N CYS A 171 -8.24 10.52 4.25
CA CYS A 171 -8.48 11.73 3.46
C CYS A 171 -8.88 11.43 2.00
N ALA A 172 -8.87 10.15 1.58
CA ALA A 172 -9.11 9.80 0.19
C ALA A 172 -10.59 10.02 -0.13
N PRO A 173 -10.92 10.59 -1.30
CA PRO A 173 -12.31 10.93 -1.65
C PRO A 173 -13.25 9.72 -1.62
N ASP A 174 -12.74 8.51 -1.89
CA ASP A 174 -13.53 7.26 -1.86
C ASP A 174 -13.77 6.72 -0.44
N ALA A 175 -13.00 7.18 0.56
CA ALA A 175 -13.10 6.69 1.93
C ALA A 175 -14.28 7.31 2.70
N ALA A 176 -14.81 8.45 2.25
CA ALA A 176 -16.01 9.05 2.79
C ALA A 176 -17.31 8.30 2.41
N ALA A 177 -17.22 7.27 1.54
CA ALA A 177 -18.36 6.46 1.09
C ALA A 177 -18.42 5.06 1.72
N ALA A 178 -17.51 4.70 2.63
CA ALA A 178 -17.61 3.45 3.36
C ALA A 178 -18.73 3.56 4.40
N PRO A 179 -19.76 2.69 4.38
CA PRO A 179 -20.88 2.79 5.31
C PRO A 179 -20.38 2.47 6.71
N THR A 180 -20.41 3.46 7.58
CA THR A 180 -20.34 3.27 9.02
C THR A 180 -21.44 2.27 9.40
N GLN A 181 -21.04 1.10 9.86
CA GLN A 181 -21.92 0.04 10.32
C GLN A 181 -22.70 0.54 11.55
N VAL A 182 -23.87 1.12 11.32
CA VAL A 182 -24.88 1.35 12.35
C VAL A 182 -25.48 0.00 12.68
N LYS A 183 -25.32 -0.44 13.94
CA LYS A 183 -26.01 -1.60 14.49
C LYS A 183 -27.52 -1.45 14.25
N GLN A 184 -28.11 -2.43 13.56
CA GLN A 184 -29.55 -2.54 13.34
C GLN A 184 -30.27 -2.86 14.65
N GLY A 185 -31.32 -2.08 14.93
CA GLY A 185 -32.33 -2.31 15.94
C GLY A 185 -33.67 -1.74 15.45
N ASP A 186 -34.59 -2.67 15.23
CA ASP A 186 -36.00 -2.64 14.84
C ASP A 186 -36.82 -1.32 14.96
N ALA A 187 -37.50 -0.92 13.87
CA ALA A 187 -38.97 -0.88 13.78
C ALA A 187 -39.49 -0.27 12.45
N LYS A 188 -40.38 -1.05 11.82
CA LYS A 188 -41.17 -0.80 10.60
C LYS A 188 -42.32 0.18 10.86
N LYS A 189 -42.62 1.09 9.90
CA LYS A 189 -43.89 1.17 9.12
C LYS A 189 -44.14 2.53 8.43
N GLN A 190 -44.21 2.48 7.08
CA GLN A 190 -45.09 3.15 6.06
C GLN A 190 -45.67 4.56 6.33
N ALA A 191 -45.90 5.45 5.35
CA ALA A 191 -46.30 5.29 3.94
C ALA A 191 -46.01 6.59 3.15
N ALA A 192 -45.60 6.51 1.88
CA ALA A 192 -46.41 6.79 0.67
C ALA A 192 -46.81 8.26 0.42
N GLY A 193 -46.31 8.83 -0.68
CA GLY A 193 -46.75 10.09 -1.27
C GLY A 193 -46.15 10.28 -2.66
N THR A 194 -47.02 10.32 -3.67
CA THR A 194 -46.81 10.09 -5.10
C THR A 194 -46.52 11.37 -5.89
N ALA A 195 -45.90 11.21 -7.09
CA ALA A 195 -46.08 12.04 -8.31
C ALA A 195 -45.42 13.44 -8.32
N LYS A 196 -44.97 14.04 -9.43
CA LYS A 196 -44.79 13.71 -10.86
C LYS A 196 -44.23 14.99 -11.54
N LYS A 197 -43.58 14.81 -12.71
CA LYS A 197 -43.47 15.73 -13.88
C LYS A 197 -42.29 16.72 -13.98
N THR A 198 -41.50 16.51 -15.07
CA THR A 198 -41.14 17.43 -16.19
C THR A 198 -40.62 18.85 -15.86
N THR A 199 -39.64 19.47 -16.52
CA THR A 199 -39.28 19.50 -17.96
C THR A 199 -38.01 20.33 -18.12
N LYS A 200 -37.27 20.09 -19.22
CA LYS A 200 -36.27 20.98 -19.85
C LYS A 200 -36.62 22.49 -19.80
N SER A 201 -35.62 23.35 -19.65
CA SER A 201 -35.17 24.21 -20.76
C SER A 201 -33.82 24.88 -20.48
N ALA A 202 -33.05 25.04 -21.54
CA ALA A 202 -31.81 25.80 -21.65
C ALA A 202 -32.12 27.27 -21.99
N SER A 203 -31.22 28.20 -21.68
CA SER A 203 -30.57 29.11 -22.65
C SER A 203 -29.76 30.24 -21.99
N ASP A 204 -28.82 30.75 -22.78
CA ASP A 204 -28.14 32.06 -22.74
C ASP A 204 -26.97 32.24 -21.76
N ALA A 205 -25.70 32.23 -22.19
CA ALA A 205 -24.98 33.05 -23.17
C ALA A 205 -24.60 34.46 -22.67
N SER A 206 -23.31 34.75 -22.83
CA SER A 206 -22.71 36.05 -23.21
C SER A 206 -21.85 36.80 -22.18
N LYS A 207 -20.55 36.88 -22.55
CA LYS A 207 -19.76 38.11 -22.78
C LYS A 207 -18.90 38.60 -21.58
N LEU A 208 -17.57 38.52 -21.64
CA LEU A 208 -16.55 39.37 -22.32
C LEU A 208 -16.19 40.65 -21.54
N GLY A 209 -14.89 40.87 -21.38
CA GLY A 209 -14.25 42.11 -20.88
C GLY A 209 -13.52 41.86 -19.55
N GLY A 210 -12.29 42.30 -19.33
CA GLY A 210 -11.41 43.19 -20.05
C GLY A 210 -10.15 43.41 -19.18
N ALA A 211 -9.10 43.93 -19.82
CA ALA A 211 -7.72 44.04 -19.34
C ALA A 211 -7.47 44.92 -18.09
N ASN A 212 -6.36 44.65 -17.39
CA ASN A 212 -5.21 45.58 -17.21
C ASN A 212 -4.17 44.96 -16.24
N VAL A 213 -2.92 44.74 -16.68
CA VAL A 213 -1.75 45.64 -16.57
C VAL A 213 -1.30 45.88 -15.12
N ALA A 214 -0.15 45.30 -14.75
CA ALA A 214 0.86 45.95 -13.90
C ALA A 214 2.23 45.27 -14.06
N THR A 215 3.17 46.02 -14.62
CA THR A 215 4.61 45.79 -14.75
C THR A 215 5.34 46.16 -13.46
N ALA A 216 6.31 45.36 -13.01
CA ALA A 216 7.52 45.84 -12.32
C ALA A 216 8.65 44.78 -12.37
N PRO A 217 9.93 45.18 -12.53
CA PRO A 217 11.03 44.26 -12.83
C PRO A 217 11.85 43.90 -11.59
N HIS A 218 12.26 42.63 -11.44
CA HIS A 218 13.33 42.26 -10.51
C HIS A 218 14.40 41.37 -11.15
N LYS A 219 15.55 42.05 -11.34
CA LYS A 219 16.95 41.61 -11.38
C LYS A 219 17.24 40.10 -11.48
N LYS A 220 17.86 39.74 -12.62
CA LYS A 220 18.68 38.53 -12.80
C LYS A 220 19.95 38.60 -11.95
N LYS A 221 20.26 37.53 -11.21
CA LYS A 221 21.63 37.02 -11.06
C LYS A 221 21.61 35.51 -11.18
N ALA A 222 22.29 35.03 -12.21
CA ALA A 222 22.54 33.63 -12.49
C ALA A 222 23.72 33.14 -11.65
N ALA A 223 23.61 31.94 -11.10
CA ALA A 223 24.74 31.08 -10.75
C ALA A 223 24.27 29.63 -10.95
N VAL A 224 24.73 29.04 -12.05
CA VAL A 224 24.53 27.65 -12.42
C VAL A 224 25.46 26.79 -11.55
N LYS A 225 24.90 25.82 -10.82
CA LYS A 225 25.62 24.59 -10.47
C LYS A 225 24.71 23.40 -10.75
N GLU A 226 25.18 22.61 -11.69
CA GLU A 226 24.61 21.40 -12.25
C GLU A 226 24.53 20.32 -11.17
N ALA A 227 23.32 19.82 -10.92
CA ALA A 227 23.06 18.71 -10.00
C ALA A 227 22.46 17.55 -10.80
N ALA A 228 23.24 16.49 -10.97
CA ALA A 228 22.79 15.25 -11.56
C ALA A 228 21.65 14.66 -10.72
N THR A 229 20.45 14.65 -11.29
CA THR A 229 19.24 14.08 -10.69
C THR A 229 18.92 12.81 -11.46
N GLN A 230 19.13 11.64 -10.87
CA GLN A 230 18.56 10.40 -11.39
C GLN A 230 17.08 10.34 -10.97
N PRO A 231 16.14 10.09 -11.90
CA PRO A 231 14.74 9.88 -11.57
C PRO A 231 14.54 8.53 -10.85
N PRO A 232 13.56 8.41 -9.95
CA PRO A 232 13.22 7.12 -9.34
C PRO A 232 12.81 6.11 -10.43
N PRO A 233 13.19 4.83 -10.31
CA PRO A 233 12.81 3.82 -11.28
C PRO A 233 11.29 3.71 -11.37
N ALA A 234 10.77 3.63 -12.59
CA ALA A 234 9.36 3.42 -12.85
C ALA A 234 8.91 2.10 -12.19
N ALA A 235 7.78 2.15 -11.48
CA ALA A 235 7.12 0.95 -10.97
C ALA A 235 6.76 0.05 -12.16
N SER A 236 7.30 -1.17 -12.17
CA SER A 236 6.87 -2.21 -13.10
C SER A 236 5.48 -2.70 -12.68
N ASN A 237 4.57 -2.72 -13.66
CA ASN A 237 3.27 -3.38 -13.56
C ASN A 237 3.41 -4.90 -13.48
#